data_AF-A0A350AW02-F1
#
_entry.id   AF-A0A350AW02-F1
#
_cell.length_a   1.000
_cell.length_b   1.000
_cell.length_c   1.000
_cell.angle_alpha   90.00
_cell.angle_beta   90.00
_cell.angle_gamma   90.00
#
_symmetry.space_group_name_H-M   'P 1'
#
loop_
_entity.id
_entity.type
_entity.pdbx_description
1 polymer ?
#
loop_
_entity_poly.entity_id
_entity_poly.type
_entity_poly.pdbx_seq_one_letter_code
_entity_poly.pdbx_strand_id
1 'polypeptide(L)' 'MATPTEENFKYYKKAETKALEILAEMKATTPKKMDIELSLLVAIFELHKGELPAEAIAKIVQGHLETLEPYYATQASKEG' A
#
# COMPACT_ATOMS: atom_id res chain seq x y z
N MET A 1 -15.04 27.31 1.18
CA MET A 1 -13.96 26.72 2.00
C MET A 1 -14.04 25.22 1.76
N ALA A 2 -12.92 24.54 1.52
CA ALA A 2 -12.94 23.09 1.38
C ALA A 2 -13.32 22.46 2.73
N THR A 3 -14.19 21.47 2.71
CA THR A 3 -14.52 20.68 3.89
C THR A 3 -13.29 19.88 4.35
N PRO A 4 -13.17 19.53 5.64
CA PRO A 4 -12.08 18.66 6.12
C PRO A 4 -11.95 17.34 5.32
N THR A 5 -13.07 16.83 4.81
CA THR A 5 -13.12 15.64 3.96
C THR A 5 -12.46 15.87 2.59
N GLU A 6 -12.64 17.03 1.96
CA GLU A 6 -12.02 17.38 0.68
C GLU A 6 -10.51 17.60 0.85
N GLU A 7 -10.07 18.18 1.97
CA GLU A 7 -8.64 18.30 2.28
C GLU A 7 -8.01 16.93 2.53
N ASN A 8 -8.65 16.05 3.30
CA ASN A 8 -8.20 14.68 3.52
C ASN A 8 -8.07 13.89 2.21
N PHE A 9 -9.02 14.04 1.29
CA PHE A 9 -8.95 13.41 -0.03
C PHE A 9 -7.78 13.97 -0.87
N LYS A 10 -7.51 15.28 -0.77
CA LYS A 10 -6.35 15.90 -1.43
C LYS A 10 -5.03 15.37 -0.88
N TYR A 11 -4.93 15.13 0.43
CA TYR A 11 -3.76 14.48 1.03
C TYR A 11 -3.62 13.03 0.59
N TYR A 12 -4.72 12.28 0.53
CA TYR A 12 -4.75 10.92 0.00
C TYR A 12 -4.24 10.85 -1.45
N LYS A 13 -4.71 11.73 -2.35
CA LYS A 13 -4.26 11.75 -3.76
C LYS A 13 -2.78 12.09 -3.90
N LYS A 14 -2.23 12.93 -3.02
CA LYS A 14 -0.78 13.18 -2.96
C LYS A 14 -0.01 11.93 -2.53
N ALA A 15 -0.49 11.21 -1.51
CA ALA A 15 0.11 9.97 -1.05
C ALA A 15 0.06 8.87 -2.13
N GLU A 16 -1.06 8.73 -2.83
CA GLU A 16 -1.24 7.79 -3.96
C GLU A 16 -0.25 8.10 -5.09
N THR A 17 -0.11 9.38 -5.48
CA THR A 17 0.85 9.80 -6.52
C THR A 17 2.28 9.42 -6.12
N LYS A 18 2.65 9.68 -4.86
CA LYS A 18 3.98 9.34 -4.35
C LYS A 18 4.22 7.82 -4.32
N ALA A 19 3.20 7.03 -3.97
CA ALA A 19 3.29 5.57 -3.99
C ALA A 19 3.49 5.03 -5.41
N LEU A 20 2.82 5.62 -6.41
CA LEU A 20 3.00 5.25 -7.83
C LEU A 20 4.38 5.62 -8.37
N GLU A 21 4.94 6.77 -7.98
CA GLU A 21 6.32 7.16 -8.30
C GLU A 21 7.32 6.16 -7.71
N ILE A 22 7.17 5.84 -6.42
CA ILE A 22 8.03 4.87 -5.73
C ILE A 22 7.94 3.50 -6.40
N LEU A 23 6.74 3.04 -6.76
CA LEU A 23 6.55 1.78 -7.47
C LEU A 23 7.22 1.79 -8.86
N ALA A 24 7.14 2.90 -9.60
CA ALA A 24 7.81 3.03 -10.89
C ALA A 24 9.35 3.00 -10.74
N GLU A 25 9.88 3.67 -9.72
CA GLU A 25 11.31 3.66 -9.38
C GLU A 25 11.78 2.27 -8.91
N MET A 26 10.98 1.57 -8.10
CA MET A 26 11.23 0.19 -7.65
C MET A 26 11.28 -0.79 -8.84
N LYS A 27 10.29 -0.73 -9.74
CA LYS A 27 10.27 -1.53 -10.97
C LYS A 27 11.50 -1.34 -11.85
N ALA A 28 12.11 -0.15 -11.80
CA ALA A 28 13.30 0.18 -12.60
C ALA A 28 14.62 -0.27 -11.97
N THR A 29 14.67 -0.52 -10.65
CA THR A 29 15.94 -0.62 -9.91
C THR A 29 16.30 -2.03 -9.45
N THR A 30 15.36 -2.93 -9.17
CA THR A 30 15.61 -4.38 -8.91
C THR A 30 14.26 -5.09 -8.65
N PRO A 31 14.09 -6.40 -8.88
CA PRO A 31 12.95 -7.14 -8.37
C PRO A 31 13.21 -7.56 -6.92
N LYS A 32 13.17 -6.62 -5.97
CA LYS A 32 13.22 -7.01 -4.54
C LYS A 32 11.85 -7.47 -4.10
N LYS A 33 11.79 -8.46 -3.21
CA LYS A 33 10.53 -9.06 -2.71
C LYS A 33 9.56 -8.01 -2.15
N MET A 34 10.08 -6.94 -1.55
CA MET A 34 9.31 -5.80 -1.04
C MET A 34 8.47 -5.12 -2.14
N ASP A 35 8.98 -5.06 -3.38
CA ASP A 35 8.29 -4.43 -4.51
C ASP A 35 7.09 -5.27 -4.96
N ILE A 36 7.18 -6.59 -4.84
CA ILE A 36 6.13 -7.54 -5.20
C ILE A 36 4.97 -7.44 -4.22
N GLU A 37 5.27 -7.39 -2.93
CA GLU A 37 4.25 -7.35 -1.88
C GLU A 37 3.56 -5.99 -1.81
N LEU A 38 4.31 -4.89 -2.01
CA LEU A 38 3.72 -3.56 -2.16
C LEU A 38 2.83 -3.49 -3.41
N SER A 39 3.28 -4.07 -4.53
CA SER A 39 2.46 -4.19 -5.75
C SER A 39 1.20 -5.01 -5.53
N LEU A 40 1.26 -6.06 -4.69
CA LEU A 40 0.13 -6.91 -4.35
C LEU A 40 -0.92 -6.14 -3.55
N LEU A 41 -0.51 -5.35 -2.55
CA LEU A 41 -1.42 -4.49 -1.78
C LEU A 41 -2.12 -3.46 -2.67
N VAL A 42 -1.38 -2.85 -3.60
CA VAL A 42 -1.94 -1.92 -4.60
C VAL A 42 -2.91 -2.64 -5.54
N ALA A 43 -2.56 -3.83 -6.02
CA ALA A 43 -3.43 -4.63 -6.89
C ALA A 43 -4.72 -5.04 -6.19
N ILE A 44 -4.68 -5.39 -4.90
CA ILE A 44 -5.86 -5.70 -4.09
C ILE A 44 -6.78 -4.48 -4.00
N PHE A 45 -6.23 -3.30 -3.77
CA PHE A 45 -7.03 -2.07 -3.74
C PHE A 45 -7.68 -1.79 -5.10
N GLU A 46 -6.90 -1.86 -6.17
CA GLU A 46 -7.37 -1.61 -7.54
C GLU A 46 -8.40 -2.64 -8.03
N LEU A 47 -8.30 -3.90 -7.60
CA LEU A 47 -9.24 -4.95 -7.96
C LEU A 47 -10.63 -4.72 -7.32
N HIS A 48 -10.66 -4.24 -6.09
CA HIS A 48 -11.92 -4.14 -5.32
C HIS A 48 -12.51 -2.73 -5.31
N LYS A 49 -11.76 -1.71 -5.78
CA LYS A 49 -12.28 -0.33 -5.83
C LYS A 49 -13.49 -0.25 -6.75
N GLY A 50 -14.58 0.33 -6.26
CA GLY A 50 -15.84 0.44 -7.00
C GLY A 50 -16.73 -0.80 -6.94
N GLU A 51 -16.22 -1.94 -6.44
CA GLU A 51 -17.00 -3.16 -6.21
C GLU A 51 -17.35 -3.37 -4.74
N LEU A 52 -16.42 -3.04 -3.82
CA LEU A 52 -16.60 -3.19 -2.38
C LEU A 52 -16.62 -1.85 -1.64
N PRO A 53 -17.32 -1.76 -0.49
CA PRO A 53 -17.21 -0.60 0.40
C PRO A 53 -15.77 -0.38 0.86
N ALA A 54 -15.37 0.88 1.02
CA ALA A 54 -14.01 1.24 1.41
C ALA A 54 -13.54 0.54 2.71
N GLU A 55 -14.45 0.35 3.68
CA GLU A 55 -14.15 -0.35 4.93
C GLU A 55 -13.76 -1.83 4.69
N ALA A 56 -14.41 -2.49 3.72
CA ALA A 56 -14.09 -3.88 3.39
C ALA A 56 -12.71 -3.99 2.72
N ILE A 57 -12.39 -3.08 1.80
CA ILE A 57 -11.08 -3.02 1.14
C ILE A 57 -9.98 -2.76 2.18
N ALA A 58 -10.22 -1.85 3.12
CA ALA A 58 -9.28 -1.54 4.20
C ALA A 58 -8.98 -2.78 5.08
N LYS A 59 -10.01 -3.55 5.47
CA LYS A 59 -9.82 -4.79 6.25
C LYS A 59 -8.99 -5.83 5.49
N ILE A 60 -9.18 -5.96 4.18
CA ILE A 60 -8.40 -6.90 3.35
C ILE A 60 -6.92 -6.49 3.32
N VAL A 61 -6.64 -5.21 3.07
CA VAL A 61 -5.27 -4.67 3.07
C VAL A 61 -4.62 -4.84 4.45
N GLN A 62 -5.36 -4.56 5.52
CA GLN A 62 -4.87 -4.66 6.88
C GLN A 62 -4.50 -6.10 7.27
N GLY A 63 -5.32 -7.09 6.90
CA GLY A 63 -4.99 -8.51 7.13
C GLY A 63 -3.74 -8.99 6.38
N HIS A 64 -3.45 -8.42 5.21
CA HIS A 64 -2.19 -8.71 4.51
C HIS A 64 -0.99 -8.09 5.25
N LEU A 65 -1.11 -6.85 5.73
CA LEU A 65 -0.07 -6.19 6.52
C LEU A 65 0.24 -6.95 7.82
N GLU A 66 -0.79 -7.44 8.51
CA GLU A 66 -0.65 -8.26 9.73
C GLU A 66 0.14 -9.55 9.49
N THR A 67 0.18 -10.04 8.24
CA THR A 67 0.99 -11.20 7.85
C THR A 67 2.42 -10.81 7.47
N LEU A 68 2.59 -9.71 6.76
CA LEU A 68 3.89 -9.24 6.27
C LEU A 68 4.77 -8.66 7.37
N GLU A 69 4.20 -7.89 8.30
CA GLU A 69 4.94 -7.23 9.37
C GLU A 69 5.74 -8.23 10.23
N PRO A 70 5.15 -9.31 10.78
CA PRO A 70 5.91 -10.29 11.55
C PRO A 70 7.02 -10.97 10.73
N TYR A 71 6.76 -11.26 9.45
CA TYR A 71 7.75 -11.88 8.57
C TYR A 71 8.99 -11.00 8.44
N TYR A 72 8.83 -9.70 8.14
CA TYR A 72 9.98 -8.79 8.03
C TYR A 72 10.64 -8.46 9.36
N ALA A 73 9.88 -8.34 10.45
CA ALA A 73 10.44 -8.17 11.78
C ALA A 73 11.39 -9.33 12.14
N THR A 74 11.03 -10.56 11.77
CA THR A 74 11.90 -11.74 11.97
C THR A 74 13.11 -11.79 11.04
N GLN A 75 13.05 -11.19 9.85
CA GLN A 75 14.21 -11.09 8.96
C GLN A 75 15.21 -10.03 9.44
N ALA A 76 14.73 -8.85 9.85
CA ALA A 76 15.57 -7.79 10.41
C ALA A 76 16.31 -8.26 11.69
N SER A 77 15.70 -9.14 12.48
CA SER A 77 16.31 -9.71 13.69
C SER A 77 17.37 -10.80 13.41
N LYS A 78 17.47 -11.32 12.18
CA LYS A 78 18.47 -12.32 11.77
C LYS A 78 19.70 -11.72 11.11
N GLU A 79 19.63 -10.44 10.74
CA GLU A 79 20.73 -9.70 10.09
C GLU A 79 21.51 -8.79 11.07
N GLY A 80 21.14 -8.80 12.36
CA GLY A 80 21.86 -8.11 13.46
C GLY A 80 22.55 -9.09 14.40
#